data_AF-F6DKM2-F1
#
_entry.id   AF-F6DKM2-F1
#
_cell.length_a   1.000
_cell.length_b   1.000
_cell.length_c   1.000
_cell.angle_alpha   90.00
_cell.angle_beta   90.00
_cell.angle_gamma   90.00
#
_symmetry.space_group_name_H-M   'P 1'
#
loop_
_entity.id
_entity.type
_entity.pdbx_description
1 polymer ?
#
loop_
_entity_poly.entity_id
_entity_poly.type
_entity_poly.pdbx_seq_one_letter_code
_entity_poly.pdbx_strand_id
1 'polypeptide(L)'
;MKRFAGIIFLVMFFNVWPGVSFADTPVTSTPFANAYKDRQIVEEAMTWGVPTEEITRFLQDPKQSLDIKAAVINAMYQQQTWEVRNHAELYAEQRYDKPVADLDLKDLNGDELFCLGYLILLDDYLTPQKAIPYLEEAKIKNPQSFTVSMILALAKAQSSMRTNDGNNLWDLTEPVFTDSFLTQDMKKEAVQIIKDYMILYKVDSAGPAEEAVPDKVEKPVATSAGELAINVYMNGSRIIYDEPPLYDPQTNRTLVPFRKTFEALGAEVWLDEAGSSVFGKRDEVVIQLPVGQAKALVNEQEITLDVPTKIINNRTMVPLRFVGQAFGYEVTAQGEPAKLDVFIKTVNPTICSQ
;
A
#
# COMPACT_ATOMS: atom_id res chain seq x y z
N MET A 1 -53.12 -23.57 30.35
CA MET A 1 -52.22 -23.28 29.21
C MET A 1 -51.47 -21.99 29.47
N LYS A 2 -50.20 -21.95 29.01
CA LYS A 2 -49.25 -20.81 28.93
C LYS A 2 -48.31 -20.62 30.13
N ARG A 3 -47.16 -21.30 30.03
CA ARG A 3 -45.89 -20.97 30.69
C ARG A 3 -45.30 -19.75 29.98
N PHE A 4 -44.92 -18.71 30.72
CA PHE A 4 -44.09 -17.61 30.23
C PHE A 4 -42.63 -18.07 30.23
N ALA A 5 -42.03 -18.20 29.05
CA ALA A 5 -40.60 -18.42 28.89
C ALA A 5 -39.91 -17.05 28.84
N GLY A 6 -39.06 -16.77 29.82
CA GLY A 6 -38.17 -15.60 29.81
C GLY A 6 -37.00 -15.87 28.86
N ILE A 7 -36.86 -15.03 27.83
CA ILE A 7 -35.71 -15.04 26.92
C ILE A 7 -34.63 -14.18 27.56
N ILE A 8 -33.52 -14.80 27.96
CA ILE A 8 -32.30 -14.12 28.39
C ILE A 8 -31.59 -13.64 27.12
N PHE A 9 -31.49 -12.32 26.95
CA PHE A 9 -30.77 -11.69 25.84
C PHE A 9 -29.28 -11.65 26.20
N LEU A 10 -28.50 -12.59 25.67
CA LEU A 10 -27.04 -12.58 25.77
C LEU A 10 -26.50 -11.56 24.74
N VAL A 11 -26.16 -10.36 25.20
CA VAL A 11 -25.46 -9.37 24.36
C VAL A 11 -23.98 -9.78 24.28
N MET A 12 -23.60 -10.46 23.19
CA MET A 12 -22.19 -10.61 22.82
C MET A 12 -21.68 -9.28 22.27
N PHE A 13 -20.83 -8.61 23.03
CA PHE A 13 -19.97 -7.55 22.49
C PHE A 13 -18.92 -8.20 21.59
N PHE A 14 -19.17 -8.20 20.29
CA PHE A 14 -18.10 -8.39 19.31
C PHE A 14 -17.28 -7.10 19.29
N ASN A 15 -16.12 -7.13 19.94
CA ASN A 15 -15.03 -6.21 19.61
C ASN A 15 -14.61 -6.52 18.18
N VAL A 16 -15.20 -5.81 17.22
CA VAL A 16 -14.71 -5.78 15.84
C VAL A 16 -13.45 -4.93 15.86
N TRP A 17 -12.30 -5.57 16.05
CA TRP A 17 -11.05 -4.97 15.59
C TRP A 17 -11.05 -5.06 14.07
N PRO A 18 -11.02 -3.92 13.34
CA PRO A 18 -10.76 -3.98 11.92
C PRO A 18 -9.35 -4.53 11.74
N GLY A 19 -9.26 -5.73 11.15
CA GLY A 19 -8.00 -6.33 10.77
C GLY A 19 -7.26 -5.37 9.84
N VAL A 20 -6.05 -4.99 10.22
CA VAL A 20 -5.19 -4.14 9.40
C VAL A 20 -4.80 -4.94 8.16
N SER A 21 -5.39 -4.56 7.03
CA SER A 21 -5.06 -5.07 5.71
C SER A 21 -3.77 -4.38 5.26
N PHE A 22 -2.63 -5.07 5.42
CA PHE A 22 -1.35 -4.58 4.92
C PHE A 22 -1.21 -4.97 3.45
N ALA A 23 -1.63 -4.09 2.57
CA ALA A 23 -0.85 -3.90 1.37
C ALA A 23 0.34 -2.97 1.73
N ASP A 24 1.30 -2.86 0.82
CA ASP A 24 2.04 -1.63 0.61
C ASP A 24 3.36 -1.40 1.36
N THR A 25 4.07 -0.46 0.79
CA THR A 25 5.44 0.01 0.98
C THR A 25 5.79 0.49 2.39
N PRO A 26 7.06 0.42 2.84
CA PRO A 26 7.49 0.78 4.20
C PRO A 26 7.03 2.16 4.69
N VAL A 27 6.85 3.13 3.78
CA VAL A 27 6.44 4.50 4.13
C VAL A 27 4.93 4.65 4.34
N THR A 28 4.11 3.85 3.64
CA THR A 28 2.64 3.93 3.70
C THR A 28 2.02 2.88 4.62
N SER A 29 2.75 1.82 4.91
CA SER A 29 2.27 0.67 5.70
C SER A 29 2.77 0.68 7.14
N THR A 30 3.34 1.82 7.54
CA THR A 30 3.68 2.14 8.92
C THR A 30 2.78 3.30 9.39
N PRO A 31 1.51 3.06 9.74
CA PRO A 31 0.56 4.10 10.15
C PRO A 31 0.83 4.56 11.59
N PHE A 32 2.05 5.01 11.87
CA PHE A 32 2.53 5.33 13.21
C PHE A 32 1.84 6.57 13.80
N ALA A 33 1.15 7.38 12.97
CA ALA A 33 0.29 8.45 13.47
C ALA A 33 -0.83 7.96 14.41
N ASN A 34 -1.19 6.66 14.34
CA ASN A 34 -2.12 6.05 15.29
C ASN A 34 -1.66 6.15 16.75
N ALA A 35 -0.36 6.27 17.00
CA ALA A 35 0.19 6.48 18.33
C ALA A 35 -0.05 7.90 18.87
N TYR A 36 -0.45 8.86 18.03
CA TYR A 36 -0.60 10.28 18.37
C TYR A 36 -2.04 10.79 18.28
N LYS A 37 -3.04 9.89 18.28
CA LYS A 37 -4.46 10.27 18.25
C LYS A 37 -4.89 11.12 19.45
N ASP A 38 -4.10 11.16 20.52
CA ASP A 38 -4.30 12.09 21.64
C ASP A 38 -4.01 13.56 21.29
N ARG A 39 -3.48 13.84 20.09
CA ARG A 39 -3.24 15.20 19.57
C ARG A 39 -4.34 15.59 18.60
N GLN A 40 -5.08 16.65 18.92
CA GLN A 40 -6.15 17.19 18.08
C GLN A 40 -5.69 17.44 16.62
N ILE A 41 -4.49 17.98 16.43
CA ILE A 41 -3.94 18.25 15.09
C ILE A 41 -3.71 16.97 14.26
N VAL A 42 -3.44 15.83 14.91
CA VAL A 42 -3.28 14.54 14.23
C VAL A 42 -4.65 13.99 13.83
N GLU A 43 -5.68 14.13 14.68
CA GLU A 43 -7.05 13.78 14.31
C GLU A 43 -7.58 14.65 13.16
N GLU A 44 -7.26 15.95 13.16
CA GLU A 44 -7.57 16.85 12.05
C GLU A 44 -6.91 16.38 10.74
N ALA A 45 -5.62 16.07 10.78
CA ALA A 45 -4.90 15.54 9.62
C ALA A 45 -5.49 14.22 9.11
N MET A 46 -5.89 13.31 10.01
CA MET A 46 -6.59 12.07 9.66
C MET A 46 -7.99 12.32 9.09
N THR A 47 -8.63 13.43 9.44
CA THR A 47 -10.01 13.77 9.04
C THR A 47 -10.07 14.44 7.68
N TRP A 48 -9.11 15.31 7.36
CA TRP A 48 -9.10 16.05 6.10
C TRP A 48 -8.24 15.41 5.02
N GLY A 49 -7.17 14.69 5.40
CA GLY A 49 -6.27 14.07 4.43
C GLY A 49 -5.47 15.04 3.56
N VAL A 50 -5.56 16.34 3.83
CA VAL A 50 -4.90 17.42 3.08
C VAL A 50 -4.34 18.47 4.05
N PRO A 51 -3.31 19.25 3.66
CA PRO A 51 -2.71 20.28 4.51
C PRO A 51 -3.64 21.49 4.62
N THR A 52 -4.51 21.49 5.64
CA THR A 52 -5.32 22.66 6.01
C THR A 52 -4.41 23.83 6.43
N GLU A 53 -4.97 25.04 6.49
CA GLU A 53 -4.21 26.21 6.95
C GLU A 53 -3.64 26.01 8.38
N GLU A 54 -4.39 25.32 9.24
CA GLU A 54 -3.98 24.98 10.60
C GLU A 54 -2.85 23.92 10.61
N ILE A 55 -2.99 22.84 9.84
CA ILE A 55 -1.94 21.82 9.65
C ILE A 55 -0.65 22.45 9.13
N THR A 56 -0.75 23.30 8.09
CA THR A 56 0.43 23.94 7.53
C THR A 56 1.11 24.86 8.53
N ARG A 57 0.36 25.70 9.26
CA ARG A 57 0.92 26.51 10.35
C ARG A 57 1.60 25.65 11.43
N PHE A 58 0.99 24.52 11.78
CA PHE A 58 1.56 23.59 12.75
C PHE A 58 2.89 23.00 12.28
N LEU A 59 2.98 22.56 11.02
CA LEU A 59 4.21 22.02 10.44
C LEU A 59 5.33 23.06 10.36
N GLN A 60 4.98 24.34 10.21
CA GLN A 60 5.92 25.46 10.13
C GLN A 60 6.37 26.00 11.50
N ASP A 61 5.65 25.68 12.59
CA ASP A 61 5.96 26.21 13.92
C ASP A 61 7.23 25.52 14.50
N PRO A 62 8.32 26.27 14.77
CA PRO A 62 9.55 25.71 15.32
C PRO A 62 9.41 25.21 16.77
N LYS A 63 8.29 25.49 17.45
CA LYS A 63 8.01 24.99 18.80
C LYS A 63 7.44 23.58 18.81
N GLN A 64 6.92 23.10 17.68
CA GLN A 64 6.33 21.76 17.60
C GLN A 64 7.42 20.73 17.42
N SER A 65 7.31 19.60 18.12
CA SER A 65 8.30 18.54 18.03
C SER A 65 8.21 17.78 16.70
N LEU A 66 9.37 17.34 16.21
CA LEU A 66 9.51 16.65 14.92
C LEU A 66 8.67 15.38 14.80
N ASP A 67 8.52 14.64 15.90
CA ASP A 67 7.72 13.41 15.95
C ASP A 67 6.23 13.65 15.73
N ILE A 68 5.69 14.75 16.26
CA ILE A 68 4.29 15.14 16.02
C ILE A 68 4.14 15.68 14.59
N LYS A 69 5.10 16.46 14.08
CA LYS A 69 5.10 16.87 12.66
C LYS A 69 5.11 15.65 11.75
N ALA A 70 5.92 14.63 12.05
CA ALA A 70 5.95 13.37 11.33
C ALA A 70 4.60 12.64 11.42
N ALA A 71 3.97 12.60 12.60
CA ALA A 71 2.67 11.98 12.79
C ALA A 71 1.56 12.69 12.01
N VAL A 72 1.55 14.03 12.00
CA VAL A 72 0.62 14.85 11.20
C VAL A 72 0.78 14.55 9.72
N ILE A 73 2.02 14.54 9.22
CA ILE A 73 2.30 14.19 7.83
C ILE A 73 1.82 12.77 7.54
N ASN A 74 2.22 11.76 8.32
CA ASN A 74 1.79 10.37 8.15
C ASN A 74 0.25 10.22 8.17
N ALA A 75 -0.44 10.94 9.04
CA ALA A 75 -1.90 10.93 9.17
C ALA A 75 -2.64 11.39 7.91
N MET A 76 -2.14 12.44 7.22
CA MET A 76 -2.78 12.96 6.00
C MET A 76 -2.87 11.90 4.90
N TYR A 77 -1.91 10.98 4.84
CA TYR A 77 -1.86 9.95 3.79
C TYR A 77 -2.51 8.61 4.17
N GLN A 78 -3.17 8.54 5.34
CA GLN A 78 -3.94 7.35 5.75
C GLN A 78 -5.35 7.32 5.12
N GLN A 79 -5.79 8.41 4.49
CA GLN A 79 -7.06 8.44 3.78
C GLN A 79 -7.00 7.70 2.44
N GLN A 80 -8.10 7.03 2.10
CA GLN A 80 -8.28 6.29 0.84
C GLN A 80 -8.77 7.18 -0.32
N THR A 81 -8.53 8.49 -0.25
CA THR A 81 -8.95 9.46 -1.26
C THR A 81 -7.88 9.57 -2.35
N TRP A 82 -8.31 9.42 -3.60
CA TRP A 82 -7.47 9.33 -4.81
C TRP A 82 -7.30 10.69 -5.50
N GLU A 83 -7.10 11.74 -4.72
CA GLU A 83 -6.73 13.03 -5.29
C GLU A 83 -5.23 13.06 -5.60
N VAL A 84 -4.85 13.87 -6.59
CA VAL A 84 -3.44 14.16 -6.87
C VAL A 84 -2.83 14.76 -5.61
N ARG A 85 -1.90 14.04 -5.01
CA ARG A 85 -1.21 14.45 -3.79
C ARG A 85 -0.20 15.53 -4.16
N ASN A 86 -0.47 16.74 -3.70
CA ASN A 86 0.35 17.92 -3.96
C ASN A 86 0.69 18.66 -2.67
N HIS A 87 0.79 17.94 -1.55
CA HIS A 87 0.91 18.56 -0.23
C HIS A 87 2.24 19.27 -0.05
N ALA A 88 3.32 18.78 -0.68
CA ALA A 88 4.62 19.44 -0.68
C ALA A 88 4.56 20.82 -1.35
N GLU A 89 3.89 20.95 -2.50
CA GLU A 89 3.70 22.25 -3.17
C GLU A 89 2.81 23.16 -2.34
N LEU A 90 1.68 22.66 -1.81
CA LEU A 90 0.81 23.47 -0.95
C LEU A 90 1.55 24.00 0.30
N TYR A 91 2.39 23.16 0.91
CA TYR A 91 3.24 23.57 2.02
C TYR A 91 4.25 24.66 1.61
N ALA A 92 4.89 24.50 0.44
CA ALA A 92 5.88 25.44 -0.07
C ALA A 92 5.25 26.78 -0.47
N GLU A 93 4.13 26.76 -1.19
CA GLU A 93 3.35 27.94 -1.56
C GLU A 93 2.93 28.73 -0.32
N GLN A 94 2.36 28.08 0.69
CA GLN A 94 1.90 28.75 1.90
C GLN A 94 3.05 29.29 2.76
N ARG A 95 4.22 28.64 2.77
CA ARG A 95 5.37 29.03 3.63
C ARG A 95 6.28 30.06 2.99
N TYR A 96 6.57 29.89 1.70
CA TYR A 96 7.64 30.57 0.97
C TYR A 96 7.14 31.39 -0.21
N ASP A 97 5.85 31.28 -0.58
CA ASP A 97 5.27 31.90 -1.78
C ASP A 97 6.02 31.48 -3.05
N LYS A 98 6.46 30.22 -3.09
CA LYS A 98 7.29 29.62 -4.15
C LYS A 98 6.97 28.13 -4.32
N PRO A 99 7.08 27.58 -5.54
CA PRO A 99 7.00 26.14 -5.75
C PRO A 99 8.23 25.44 -5.16
N VAL A 100 8.11 24.14 -4.89
CA VAL A 100 9.19 23.32 -4.30
C VAL A 100 10.47 23.39 -5.15
N ALA A 101 10.33 23.40 -6.47
CA ALA A 101 11.46 23.44 -7.41
C ALA A 101 12.32 24.72 -7.31
N ASP A 102 11.78 25.81 -6.76
CA ASP A 102 12.45 27.11 -6.64
C ASP A 102 13.09 27.33 -5.25
N LEU A 103 13.01 26.34 -4.35
CA LEU A 103 13.60 26.40 -3.02
C LEU A 103 15.07 25.93 -3.04
N ASP A 104 15.96 26.67 -2.37
CA ASP A 104 17.33 26.22 -2.10
C ASP A 104 17.39 25.48 -0.77
N LEU A 105 17.78 24.21 -0.80
CA LEU A 105 17.95 23.35 0.39
C LEU A 105 18.83 23.98 1.48
N LYS A 106 19.80 24.81 1.08
CA LYS A 106 20.74 25.43 2.02
C LYS A 106 20.07 26.46 2.92
N ASP A 107 19.04 27.14 2.42
CA ASP A 107 18.33 28.20 3.12
C ASP A 107 17.30 27.66 4.11
N LEU A 108 16.89 26.40 3.94
CA LEU A 108 15.91 25.72 4.78
C LEU A 108 16.57 25.17 6.05
N ASN A 109 15.89 25.27 7.19
CA ASN A 109 16.34 24.64 8.43
C ASN A 109 16.04 23.13 8.45
N GLY A 110 16.57 22.41 9.43
CA GLY A 110 16.45 20.95 9.51
C GLY A 110 15.01 20.44 9.61
N ASP A 111 14.13 21.16 10.30
CA ASP A 111 12.71 20.80 10.43
C ASP A 111 11.94 21.08 9.13
N GLU A 112 12.24 22.20 8.49
CA GLU A 112 11.64 22.59 7.20
C GLU A 112 12.00 21.56 6.12
N LEU A 113 13.27 21.16 6.04
CA LEU A 113 13.75 20.10 5.15
C LEU A 113 13.11 18.75 5.46
N PHE A 114 12.96 18.43 6.75
CA PHE A 114 12.32 17.17 7.16
C PHE A 114 10.85 17.13 6.72
N CYS A 115 10.08 18.16 7.04
CA CYS A 115 8.66 18.23 6.68
C CYS A 115 8.48 18.20 5.16
N LEU A 116 9.23 19.03 4.43
CA LEU A 116 9.14 19.09 2.98
C LEU A 116 9.56 17.76 2.33
N GLY A 117 10.68 17.18 2.76
CA GLY A 117 11.15 15.88 2.27
C GLY A 117 10.16 14.76 2.54
N TYR A 118 9.52 14.74 3.71
CA TYR A 118 8.55 13.70 4.03
C TYR A 118 7.23 13.86 3.25
N LEU A 119 6.78 15.10 3.01
CA LEU A 119 5.65 15.37 2.13
C LEU A 119 5.94 14.92 0.68
N ILE A 120 7.09 15.29 0.12
CA ILE A 120 7.51 14.83 -1.23
C ILE A 120 7.52 13.30 -1.30
N LEU A 121 8.01 12.64 -0.25
CA LEU A 121 8.06 11.17 -0.18
C LEU A 121 6.67 10.54 -0.23
N LEU A 122 5.67 11.13 0.44
CA LEU A 122 4.33 10.56 0.51
C LEU A 122 3.42 11.00 -0.64
N ASP A 123 3.69 12.17 -1.24
CA ASP A 123 3.08 12.62 -2.48
C ASP A 123 3.41 11.66 -3.63
N ASP A 124 4.68 11.22 -3.73
CA ASP A 124 5.16 10.30 -4.78
C ASP A 124 6.09 9.22 -4.20
N TYR A 125 5.49 8.32 -3.41
CA TYR A 125 6.23 7.21 -2.77
C TYR A 125 6.76 6.17 -3.78
N LEU A 126 6.37 6.26 -5.05
CA LEU A 126 6.90 5.43 -6.13
C LEU A 126 8.25 5.95 -6.65
N THR A 127 8.55 7.25 -6.50
CA THR A 127 9.87 7.84 -6.77
C THR A 127 10.49 8.51 -5.53
N PRO A 128 10.85 7.73 -4.49
CA PRO A 128 11.43 8.25 -3.25
C PRO A 128 12.74 9.01 -3.44
N GLN A 129 13.43 8.84 -4.58
CA GLN A 129 14.68 9.53 -4.90
C GLN A 129 14.53 11.07 -4.94
N LYS A 130 13.32 11.58 -5.22
CA LYS A 130 13.05 13.03 -5.15
C LYS A 130 13.10 13.57 -3.73
N ALA A 131 12.70 12.76 -2.75
CA ALA A 131 12.61 13.15 -1.33
C ALA A 131 13.92 12.94 -0.56
N ILE A 132 14.71 11.92 -0.92
CA ILE A 132 15.92 11.53 -0.19
C ILE A 132 16.90 12.69 0.03
N PRO A 133 17.22 13.55 -0.95
CA PRO A 133 18.14 14.68 -0.72
C PRO A 133 17.69 15.65 0.38
N TYR A 134 16.38 15.91 0.48
CA TYR A 134 15.80 16.74 1.53
C TYR A 134 15.95 16.09 2.90
N LEU A 135 15.66 14.79 2.99
CA LEU A 135 15.75 14.02 4.23
C LEU A 135 17.19 13.79 4.69
N GLU A 136 18.15 13.68 3.76
CA GLU A 136 19.58 13.62 4.08
C GLU A 136 20.10 14.94 4.64
N GLU A 137 19.76 16.07 4.01
CA GLU A 137 20.12 17.40 4.54
C GLU A 137 19.43 17.66 5.89
N ALA A 138 18.17 17.24 6.05
CA ALA A 138 17.47 17.28 7.34
C ALA A 138 18.22 16.48 8.42
N LYS A 139 18.73 15.28 8.09
CA LYS A 139 19.53 14.47 9.01
C LYS A 139 20.87 15.13 9.35
N ILE A 140 21.50 15.82 8.40
CA ILE A 140 22.73 16.59 8.67
C ILE A 140 22.44 17.72 9.68
N LYS A 141 21.32 18.43 9.53
CA LYS A 141 20.93 19.53 10.42
C LYS A 141 20.32 19.06 11.75
N ASN A 142 19.79 17.84 11.80
CA ASN A 142 19.21 17.19 12.99
C ASN A 142 19.92 15.85 13.31
N PRO A 143 21.24 15.85 13.62
CA PRO A 143 22.06 14.64 13.63
C PRO A 143 21.68 13.62 14.71
N GLN A 144 21.02 14.05 15.79
CA GLN A 144 20.64 13.17 16.89
C GLN A 144 19.15 12.77 16.89
N SER A 145 18.35 13.26 15.93
CA SER A 145 16.92 12.94 15.91
C SER A 145 16.68 11.49 15.46
N PHE A 146 16.04 10.68 16.32
CA PHE A 146 15.56 9.36 15.91
C PHE A 146 14.52 9.48 14.79
N THR A 147 13.59 10.42 14.92
CA THR A 147 12.50 10.67 13.97
C THR A 147 13.02 10.92 12.56
N VAL A 148 13.94 11.88 12.40
CA VAL A 148 14.53 12.21 11.10
C VAL A 148 15.29 11.01 10.54
N SER A 149 16.05 10.31 11.39
CA SER A 149 16.83 9.12 10.99
C SER A 149 15.93 7.99 10.50
N MET A 150 14.81 7.75 11.18
CA MET A 150 13.90 6.66 10.88
C MET A 150 13.13 6.92 9.58
N ILE A 151 12.60 8.14 9.39
CA ILE A 151 11.91 8.49 8.13
C ILE A 151 12.87 8.44 6.93
N LEU A 152 14.12 8.91 7.08
CA LEU A 152 15.14 8.75 6.05
C LEU A 152 15.43 7.27 5.74
N ALA A 153 15.54 6.43 6.77
CA ALA A 153 15.75 4.99 6.60
C ALA A 153 14.57 4.32 5.88
N LEU A 154 13.32 4.69 6.20
CA LEU A 154 12.13 4.22 5.49
C LEU A 154 12.12 4.69 4.03
N ALA A 155 12.55 5.92 3.75
CA ALA A 155 12.68 6.43 2.37
C ALA A 155 13.73 5.62 1.57
N LYS A 156 14.86 5.26 2.19
CA LYS A 156 15.89 4.42 1.58
C LYS A 156 15.41 2.98 1.38
N ALA A 157 14.72 2.41 2.36
CA ALA A 157 14.08 1.10 2.25
C ALA A 157 13.05 1.08 1.11
N GLN A 158 12.28 2.17 0.97
CA GLN A 158 11.36 2.34 -0.15
C GLN A 158 12.08 2.41 -1.48
N SER A 159 13.16 3.19 -1.57
CA SER A 159 13.99 3.25 -2.78
C SER A 159 14.52 1.87 -3.16
N SER A 160 15.08 1.13 -2.22
CA SER A 160 15.59 -0.22 -2.44
C SER A 160 14.49 -1.17 -2.94
N MET A 161 13.28 -1.11 -2.38
CA MET A 161 12.12 -1.88 -2.86
C MET A 161 11.68 -1.50 -4.28
N ARG A 162 12.00 -0.29 -4.76
CA ARG A 162 11.67 0.17 -6.12
C ARG A 162 12.76 -0.13 -7.14
N THR A 163 14.02 0.00 -6.75
CA THR A 163 15.17 -0.29 -7.62
C THR A 163 15.48 -1.78 -7.69
N ASN A 164 14.99 -2.57 -6.72
CA ASN A 164 15.36 -3.98 -6.54
C ASN A 164 16.89 -4.16 -6.51
N ASP A 165 17.57 -3.27 -5.80
CA ASP A 165 19.02 -3.19 -5.70
C ASP A 165 19.66 -4.30 -4.84
N GLY A 166 18.83 -5.23 -4.32
CA GLY A 166 19.26 -6.36 -3.50
C GLY A 166 19.51 -5.99 -2.03
N ASN A 167 19.33 -4.74 -1.62
CA ASN A 167 19.45 -4.38 -0.21
C ASN A 167 18.27 -4.93 0.58
N ASN A 168 18.57 -5.47 1.76
CA ASN A 168 17.55 -5.87 2.69
C ASN A 168 16.98 -4.64 3.42
N LEU A 169 15.65 -4.54 3.48
CA LEU A 169 14.96 -3.39 4.07
C LEU A 169 15.14 -3.28 5.59
N TRP A 170 15.28 -4.41 6.28
CA TRP A 170 15.61 -4.43 7.70
C TRP A 170 17.02 -3.88 7.94
N ASP A 171 18.00 -4.27 7.13
CA ASP A 171 19.39 -3.80 7.27
C ASP A 171 19.51 -2.27 7.11
N LEU A 172 18.59 -1.65 6.36
CA LEU A 172 18.52 -0.20 6.20
C LEU A 172 17.91 0.52 7.42
N THR A 173 17.13 -0.17 8.26
CA THR A 173 16.37 0.42 9.38
C THR A 173 16.86 -0.02 10.76
N GLU A 174 17.40 -1.24 10.91
CA GLU A 174 17.98 -1.77 12.15
C GLU A 174 19.03 -0.86 12.78
N PRO A 175 19.94 -0.22 12.02
CA PRO A 175 20.90 0.71 12.60
C PRO A 175 20.22 1.85 13.35
N VAL A 176 19.07 2.35 12.88
CA VAL A 176 18.35 3.43 13.56
C VAL A 176 17.68 2.94 14.84
N PHE A 177 17.12 1.71 14.84
CA PHE A 177 16.50 1.12 16.03
C PHE A 177 17.49 0.82 17.15
N THR A 178 18.76 0.58 16.80
CA THR A 178 19.79 0.12 17.74
C THR A 178 20.80 1.22 18.11
N ASP A 179 20.76 2.37 17.44
CA ASP A 179 21.65 3.49 17.71
C ASP A 179 21.32 4.19 19.04
N SER A 180 22.14 3.93 20.05
CA SER A 180 22.05 4.54 21.38
C SER A 180 22.41 6.02 21.42
N PHE A 181 23.01 6.58 20.36
CA PHE A 181 23.36 8.00 20.26
C PHE A 181 22.19 8.85 19.75
N LEU A 182 21.14 8.24 19.20
CA LEU A 182 19.93 8.96 18.81
C LEU A 182 19.07 9.30 20.01
N THR A 183 18.67 10.56 20.09
CA THR A 183 17.60 11.00 20.97
C THR A 183 16.31 10.32 20.53
N GLN A 184 15.71 9.55 21.45
CA GLN A 184 14.43 8.87 21.24
C GLN A 184 13.28 9.87 21.29
N ASP A 185 13.27 10.78 20.32
CA ASP A 185 12.32 11.89 20.19
C ASP A 185 10.98 11.47 19.60
N MET A 186 10.85 10.23 19.13
CA MET A 186 9.59 9.62 18.69
C MET A 186 8.93 8.81 19.83
N LYS A 187 7.61 8.94 19.95
CA LYS A 187 6.79 8.15 20.89
C LYS A 187 7.04 6.64 20.72
N LYS A 188 7.25 5.92 21.83
CA LYS A 188 7.64 4.49 21.82
C LYS A 188 6.64 3.61 21.07
N GLU A 189 5.35 3.91 21.21
CA GLU A 189 4.29 3.21 20.50
C GLU A 189 4.40 3.40 18.98
N ALA A 190 4.78 4.59 18.51
CA ALA A 190 5.04 4.85 17.09
C ALA A 190 6.26 4.08 16.59
N VAL A 191 7.35 4.06 17.37
CA VAL A 191 8.55 3.26 17.07
C VAL A 191 8.20 1.77 16.94
N GLN A 192 7.36 1.26 17.83
CA GLN A 192 6.93 -0.14 17.80
C GLN A 192 6.12 -0.45 16.54
N ILE A 193 5.19 0.43 16.13
CA ILE A 193 4.43 0.26 14.87
C ILE A 193 5.38 0.14 13.67
N ILE A 194 6.40 1.00 13.58
CA ILE A 194 7.38 0.95 12.49
C ILE A 194 8.19 -0.35 12.58
N LYS A 195 8.65 -0.72 13.77
CA LYS A 195 9.47 -1.91 14.00
C LYS A 195 8.73 -3.21 13.68
N ASP A 196 7.46 -3.32 14.08
CA ASP A 196 6.61 -4.48 13.83
C ASP A 196 6.41 -4.72 12.33
N TYR A 197 6.40 -3.65 11.54
CA TYR A 197 6.39 -3.77 10.09
C TYR A 197 7.78 -4.12 9.54
N MET A 198 8.84 -3.41 9.95
CA MET A 198 10.18 -3.60 9.39
C MET A 198 10.78 -4.97 9.73
N ILE A 199 10.43 -5.57 10.88
CA ILE A 199 10.94 -6.88 11.29
C ILE A 199 10.53 -8.00 10.33
N LEU A 200 9.48 -7.80 9.53
CA LEU A 200 9.06 -8.70 8.45
C LEU A 200 10.15 -8.89 7.38
N TYR A 201 11.12 -7.97 7.31
CA TYR A 201 12.24 -8.02 6.38
C TYR A 201 13.54 -8.57 6.99
N LYS A 202 13.57 -8.89 8.29
CA LYS A 202 14.78 -9.38 8.96
C LYS A 202 15.14 -10.78 8.48
N VAL A 203 16.37 -10.98 8.01
CA VAL A 203 16.92 -12.28 7.63
C VAL A 203 17.88 -12.76 8.73
N ASP A 204 17.60 -13.90 9.35
CA ASP A 204 18.47 -14.45 10.39
C ASP A 204 19.77 -15.01 9.80
N SER A 205 20.90 -14.69 10.44
CA SER A 205 22.26 -15.07 10.00
C SER A 205 22.52 -16.58 10.16
N ALA A 206 22.07 -17.36 9.18
CA ALA A 206 22.61 -18.65 8.78
C ALA A 206 22.22 -18.89 7.32
N GLY A 207 22.80 -18.11 6.41
CA GLY A 207 22.52 -18.27 4.97
C GLY A 207 23.07 -19.58 4.40
N PRO A 208 22.58 -20.00 3.22
CA PRO A 208 23.55 -20.12 2.15
C PRO A 208 23.14 -19.33 0.90
N ALA A 209 24.15 -19.09 0.07
CA ALA A 209 24.08 -18.47 -1.24
C ALA A 209 22.92 -18.98 -2.10
N GLU A 210 22.36 -18.08 -2.91
CA GLU A 210 21.79 -18.30 -4.24
C GLU A 210 21.34 -19.76 -4.53
N GLU A 211 20.18 -20.18 -4.01
CA GLU A 211 19.24 -21.15 -4.60
C GLU A 211 18.11 -21.50 -3.60
N ALA A 212 16.88 -21.61 -4.14
CA ALA A 212 15.66 -22.24 -3.57
C ALA A 212 15.20 -21.80 -2.16
N VAL A 213 14.13 -21.00 -2.09
CA VAL A 213 13.36 -20.76 -0.85
C VAL A 213 12.36 -21.91 -0.65
N PRO A 214 12.52 -22.78 0.37
CA PRO A 214 11.52 -23.77 0.74
C PRO A 214 10.54 -23.22 1.78
N ASP A 215 9.32 -23.71 1.63
CA ASP A 215 8.10 -23.46 2.37
C ASP A 215 8.17 -23.79 3.88
N LYS A 216 7.61 -22.88 4.70
CA LYS A 216 6.86 -23.04 5.97
C LYS A 216 7.58 -23.52 7.24
N VAL A 217 7.43 -22.74 8.33
CA VAL A 217 6.54 -23.09 9.46
C VAL A 217 5.97 -21.83 10.13
N GLU A 218 4.69 -21.52 9.91
CA GLU A 218 3.81 -21.11 11.01
C GLU A 218 2.85 -22.28 11.28
N LYS A 219 2.64 -22.65 12.56
CA LYS A 219 1.51 -23.51 12.99
C LYS A 219 1.15 -23.26 14.47
N PRO A 220 -0.11 -23.47 14.92
CA PRO A 220 -1.32 -23.78 14.14
C PRO A 220 -2.55 -22.93 14.53
N VAL A 221 -3.35 -22.54 13.54
CA VAL A 221 -4.81 -22.62 13.67
C VAL A 221 -5.24 -23.87 12.91
N ALA A 222 -5.55 -24.93 13.64
CA ALA A 222 -6.29 -26.09 13.15
C ALA A 222 -7.74 -25.64 12.89
N THR A 223 -8.51 -25.97 11.84
CA THR A 223 -8.54 -27.02 10.81
C THR A 223 -9.53 -26.49 9.73
N SER A 224 -9.30 -26.61 8.43
CA SER A 224 -9.66 -27.80 7.63
C SER A 224 -8.92 -27.88 6.30
N ALA A 225 -8.68 -29.12 5.87
CA ALA A 225 -7.89 -29.48 4.71
C ALA A 225 -8.59 -29.17 3.38
N GLY A 226 -7.83 -28.65 2.41
CA GLY A 226 -8.18 -28.78 0.99
C GLY A 226 -8.17 -27.50 0.14
N GLU A 227 -7.84 -26.33 0.68
CA GLU A 227 -7.94 -25.09 -0.11
C GLU A 227 -6.61 -24.76 -0.81
N LEU A 228 -6.64 -24.80 -2.15
CA LEU A 228 -5.52 -24.44 -3.02
C LEU A 228 -5.14 -22.96 -2.80
N ALA A 229 -3.93 -22.69 -2.33
CA ALA A 229 -3.46 -21.31 -2.13
C ALA A 229 -3.09 -20.68 -3.49
N ILE A 230 -3.80 -19.62 -3.90
CA ILE A 230 -3.55 -18.97 -5.19
C ILE A 230 -2.92 -17.60 -4.97
N ASN A 231 -1.80 -17.37 -5.64
CA ASN A 231 -1.13 -16.07 -5.63
C ASN A 231 -1.10 -15.50 -7.04
N VAL A 232 -1.24 -14.19 -7.16
CA VAL A 232 -1.14 -13.51 -8.45
C VAL A 232 -0.02 -12.49 -8.38
N TYR A 233 0.82 -12.44 -9.40
CA TYR A 233 1.96 -11.54 -9.50
C TYR A 233 1.84 -10.70 -10.77
N MET A 234 2.05 -9.39 -10.67
CA MET A 234 2.16 -8.48 -11.78
C MET A 234 3.60 -8.02 -11.93
N ASN A 235 4.24 -8.31 -13.07
CA ASN A 235 5.66 -7.99 -13.32
C ASN A 235 6.58 -8.38 -12.16
N GLY A 236 6.29 -9.52 -11.50
CA GLY A 236 7.06 -10.04 -10.36
C GLY A 236 6.59 -9.56 -8.97
N SER A 237 5.73 -8.54 -8.88
CA SER A 237 5.16 -8.07 -7.62
C SER A 237 3.85 -8.78 -7.30
N ARG A 238 3.70 -9.34 -6.09
CA ARG A 238 2.45 -10.02 -5.69
C ARG A 238 1.31 -9.01 -5.52
N ILE A 239 0.18 -9.27 -6.15
CA ILE A 239 -1.06 -8.53 -5.91
C ILE A 239 -1.70 -9.12 -4.65
N ILE A 240 -1.88 -8.28 -3.64
CA ILE A 240 -2.57 -8.65 -2.40
C ILE A 240 -4.05 -8.30 -2.56
N TYR A 241 -4.90 -9.30 -2.30
CA TYR A 241 -6.34 -9.15 -2.39
C TYR A 241 -6.96 -9.16 -1.01
N ASP A 242 -8.02 -8.37 -0.85
CA ASP A 242 -8.89 -8.38 0.32
C ASP A 242 -9.85 -9.58 0.33
N GLU A 243 -10.25 -10.05 -0.85
CA GLU A 243 -10.88 -11.35 -1.07
C GLU A 243 -9.92 -12.25 -1.87
N PRO A 244 -9.53 -13.43 -1.36
CA PRO A 244 -8.52 -14.24 -2.04
C PRO A 244 -8.94 -14.63 -3.46
N PRO A 245 -7.98 -14.74 -4.40
CA PRO A 245 -8.25 -15.35 -5.69
C PRO A 245 -8.82 -16.76 -5.49
N LEU A 246 -9.81 -17.10 -6.31
CA LEU A 246 -10.51 -18.37 -6.24
C LEU A 246 -10.19 -19.21 -7.47
N TYR A 247 -9.90 -20.49 -7.28
CA TYR A 247 -9.84 -21.45 -8.37
C TYR A 247 -11.23 -22.06 -8.55
N ASP A 248 -11.79 -21.94 -9.73
CA ASP A 248 -13.04 -22.58 -10.10
C ASP A 248 -12.74 -23.96 -10.73
N PRO A 249 -12.97 -25.07 -10.01
CA PRO A 249 -12.67 -26.41 -10.51
C PRO A 249 -13.60 -26.87 -11.63
N GLN A 250 -14.78 -26.25 -11.80
CA GLN A 250 -15.72 -26.63 -12.87
C GLN A 250 -15.26 -26.12 -14.22
N THR A 251 -14.62 -24.95 -14.23
CA THR A 251 -14.18 -24.26 -15.45
C THR A 251 -12.66 -24.26 -15.63
N ASN A 252 -11.91 -24.73 -14.62
CA ASN A 252 -10.45 -24.71 -14.58
C ASN A 252 -9.92 -23.28 -14.84
N ARG A 253 -10.42 -22.32 -14.06
CA ARG A 253 -10.06 -20.90 -14.19
C ARG A 253 -9.82 -20.28 -12.82
N THR A 254 -8.88 -19.34 -12.79
CA THR A 254 -8.64 -18.48 -11.62
C THR A 254 -9.49 -17.22 -11.75
N LEU A 255 -10.31 -16.98 -10.73
CA LEU A 255 -11.08 -15.76 -10.55
C LEU A 255 -10.36 -14.85 -9.56
N VAL A 256 -10.37 -13.56 -9.83
CA VAL A 256 -9.71 -12.54 -9.00
C VAL A 256 -10.67 -11.38 -8.73
N PRO A 257 -10.53 -10.67 -7.60
CA PRO A 257 -11.27 -9.44 -7.36
C PRO A 257 -10.99 -8.38 -8.42
N PHE A 258 -12.04 -8.05 -9.17
CA PHE A 258 -12.00 -7.14 -10.32
C PHE A 258 -11.24 -5.85 -10.04
N ARG A 259 -11.67 -5.10 -9.03
CA ARG A 259 -11.13 -3.77 -8.75
C ARG A 259 -9.62 -3.82 -8.50
N LYS A 260 -9.19 -4.69 -7.59
CA LYS A 260 -7.77 -4.81 -7.23
C LYS A 260 -6.89 -5.28 -8.38
N THR A 261 -7.38 -6.21 -9.19
CA THR A 261 -6.62 -6.64 -10.38
C THR A 261 -6.50 -5.52 -11.40
N PHE A 262 -7.58 -4.81 -11.70
CA PHE A 262 -7.57 -3.74 -12.72
C PHE A 262 -6.72 -2.55 -12.27
N GLU A 263 -6.83 -2.13 -11.01
CA GLU A 263 -5.97 -1.09 -10.40
C GLU A 263 -4.49 -1.48 -10.48
N ALA A 264 -4.13 -2.73 -10.16
CA ALA A 264 -2.76 -3.22 -10.23
C ALA A 264 -2.19 -3.25 -11.67
N LEU A 265 -3.07 -3.24 -12.67
CA LEU A 265 -2.71 -3.16 -14.09
C LEU A 265 -2.73 -1.71 -14.61
N GLY A 266 -2.93 -0.72 -13.73
CA GLY A 266 -2.97 0.70 -14.06
C GLY A 266 -4.28 1.16 -14.69
N ALA A 267 -5.37 0.40 -14.56
CA ALA A 267 -6.68 0.78 -15.09
C ALA A 267 -7.50 1.58 -14.07
N GLU A 268 -8.19 2.61 -14.55
CA GLU A 268 -9.27 3.30 -13.84
C GLU A 268 -10.48 2.38 -13.71
N VAL A 269 -11.15 2.39 -12.56
CA VAL A 269 -12.27 1.48 -12.27
C VAL A 269 -13.49 2.23 -11.73
N TRP A 270 -14.67 1.96 -12.28
CA TRP A 270 -15.94 2.51 -11.78
C TRP A 270 -17.11 1.52 -11.93
N LEU A 271 -18.27 1.90 -11.41
CA LEU A 271 -19.55 1.18 -11.52
C LEU A 271 -20.55 2.05 -12.29
N ASP A 272 -21.54 1.45 -12.94
CA ASP A 272 -22.74 2.20 -13.35
C ASP A 272 -23.57 2.63 -12.13
N GLU A 273 -24.47 3.60 -12.34
CA GLU A 273 -25.38 4.10 -11.30
C GLU A 273 -26.26 2.99 -10.69
N ALA A 274 -26.59 1.97 -11.48
CA ALA A 274 -27.39 0.83 -11.03
C ALA A 274 -26.57 -0.26 -10.32
N GLY A 275 -25.23 -0.19 -10.32
CA GLY A 275 -24.33 -1.22 -9.80
C GLY A 275 -24.43 -2.57 -10.55
N SER A 276 -24.99 -2.57 -11.75
CA SER A 276 -25.21 -3.76 -12.58
C SER A 276 -24.00 -4.11 -13.44
N SER A 277 -23.09 -3.16 -13.66
CA SER A 277 -21.88 -3.33 -14.46
C SER A 277 -20.67 -2.68 -13.79
N VAL A 278 -19.54 -3.37 -13.83
CA VAL A 278 -18.24 -2.81 -13.48
C VAL A 278 -17.49 -2.40 -14.74
N PHE A 279 -16.75 -1.30 -14.67
CA PHE A 279 -16.00 -0.74 -15.78
C PHE A 279 -14.53 -0.59 -15.43
N GLY A 280 -13.66 -0.83 -16.40
CA GLY A 280 -12.22 -0.69 -16.30
C GLY A 280 -11.65 -0.02 -17.54
N LYS A 281 -10.87 1.05 -17.39
CA LYS A 281 -10.24 1.74 -18.52
C LYS A 281 -8.74 1.87 -18.32
N ARG A 282 -7.97 1.55 -19.35
CA ARG A 282 -6.57 1.93 -19.42
C ARG A 282 -6.21 2.30 -20.84
N ASP A 283 -5.52 3.42 -21.01
CA ASP A 283 -5.17 3.96 -22.32
C ASP A 283 -6.45 4.10 -23.19
N GLU A 284 -6.47 3.50 -24.38
CA GLU A 284 -7.62 3.46 -25.30
C GLU A 284 -8.51 2.23 -25.10
N VAL A 285 -8.24 1.38 -24.11
CA VAL A 285 -9.01 0.16 -23.84
C VAL A 285 -10.01 0.41 -22.73
N VAL A 286 -11.30 0.28 -23.04
CA VAL A 286 -12.42 0.34 -22.12
C VAL A 286 -13.09 -1.03 -22.03
N ILE A 287 -13.23 -1.54 -20.81
CA ILE A 287 -13.84 -2.83 -20.51
C ILE A 287 -15.10 -2.58 -19.69
N GLN A 288 -16.22 -3.14 -20.12
CA GLN A 288 -17.46 -3.21 -19.35
C GLN A 288 -17.79 -4.68 -19.04
N LEU A 289 -18.08 -4.96 -17.78
CA LEU A 289 -18.38 -6.29 -17.27
C LEU A 289 -19.72 -6.25 -16.51
N PRO A 290 -20.82 -6.68 -17.15
CA PRO A 290 -22.07 -6.90 -16.44
C PRO A 290 -21.89 -7.97 -15.35
N VAL A 291 -22.36 -7.65 -14.14
CA VAL A 291 -22.23 -8.53 -12.98
C VAL A 291 -23.13 -9.75 -13.13
N GLY A 292 -22.59 -10.94 -12.92
CA GLY A 292 -23.31 -12.21 -13.03
C GLY A 292 -23.45 -12.76 -14.45
N GLN A 293 -22.85 -12.12 -15.46
CA GLN A 293 -22.94 -12.55 -16.85
C GLN A 293 -21.61 -13.14 -17.36
N ALA A 294 -21.70 -14.03 -18.36
CA ALA A 294 -20.57 -14.58 -19.11
C ALA A 294 -20.18 -13.72 -20.33
N LYS A 295 -20.49 -12.44 -20.29
CA LYS A 295 -20.23 -11.48 -21.38
C LYS A 295 -19.48 -10.29 -20.82
N ALA A 296 -18.57 -9.76 -21.63
CA ALA A 296 -17.89 -8.50 -21.41
C ALA A 296 -17.91 -7.69 -22.70
N LEU A 297 -17.78 -6.38 -22.62
CA LEU A 297 -17.54 -5.52 -23.77
C LEU A 297 -16.13 -4.97 -23.64
N VAL A 298 -15.32 -5.10 -24.68
CA VAL A 298 -14.00 -4.45 -24.79
C VAL A 298 -14.08 -3.51 -25.99
N ASN A 299 -13.97 -2.20 -25.74
CA ASN A 299 -14.17 -1.17 -26.76
C ASN A 299 -15.48 -1.39 -27.56
N GLU A 300 -16.58 -1.59 -26.83
CA GLU A 300 -17.93 -1.85 -27.34
C GLU A 300 -18.12 -3.18 -28.10
N GLN A 301 -17.06 -3.99 -28.26
CA GLN A 301 -17.14 -5.31 -28.87
C GLN A 301 -17.42 -6.39 -27.82
N GLU A 302 -18.44 -7.23 -28.07
CA GLU A 302 -18.80 -8.33 -27.17
C GLU A 302 -17.76 -9.46 -27.20
N ILE A 303 -17.26 -9.80 -26.01
CA ILE A 303 -16.38 -10.92 -25.74
C ILE A 303 -17.08 -11.86 -24.75
N THR A 304 -17.14 -13.15 -25.09
CA THR A 304 -17.63 -14.18 -24.18
C THR A 304 -16.54 -14.55 -23.17
N LEU A 305 -16.89 -14.53 -21.88
CA LEU A 305 -16.01 -14.96 -20.80
C LEU A 305 -16.05 -16.48 -20.66
N ASP A 306 -14.89 -17.09 -20.40
CA ASP A 306 -14.78 -18.52 -20.09
C ASP A 306 -15.58 -18.93 -18.84
N VAL A 307 -15.80 -17.98 -17.92
CA VAL A 307 -16.60 -18.13 -16.70
C VAL A 307 -17.38 -16.84 -16.48
N PRO A 308 -18.67 -16.92 -16.11
CA PRO A 308 -19.40 -15.74 -15.66
C PRO A 308 -18.69 -15.02 -14.52
N THR A 309 -18.83 -13.69 -14.46
CA THR A 309 -18.44 -12.94 -13.27
C THR A 309 -19.27 -13.41 -12.07
N LYS A 310 -18.66 -13.47 -10.89
CA LYS A 310 -19.32 -13.95 -9.66
C LYS A 310 -19.24 -12.87 -8.58
N ILE A 311 -20.25 -12.79 -7.71
CA ILE A 311 -20.13 -12.00 -6.48
C ILE A 311 -19.80 -12.97 -5.34
N ILE A 312 -18.69 -12.73 -4.65
CA ILE A 312 -18.27 -13.47 -3.46
C ILE A 312 -17.91 -12.43 -2.40
N ASN A 313 -18.48 -12.55 -1.19
CA ASN A 313 -18.22 -11.62 -0.08
C ASN A 313 -18.28 -10.13 -0.47
N ASN A 314 -19.26 -9.76 -1.31
CA ASN A 314 -19.44 -8.40 -1.81
C ASN A 314 -18.26 -7.89 -2.70
N ARG A 315 -17.58 -8.81 -3.39
CA ARG A 315 -16.55 -8.54 -4.41
C ARG A 315 -16.93 -9.20 -5.73
N THR A 316 -16.82 -8.43 -6.81
CA THR A 316 -16.97 -8.95 -8.18
C THR A 316 -15.70 -9.67 -8.57
N MET A 317 -15.82 -10.98 -8.79
CA MET A 317 -14.75 -11.88 -9.18
C MET A 317 -14.78 -12.08 -10.69
N VAL A 318 -13.64 -11.90 -11.34
CA VAL A 318 -13.49 -11.94 -12.81
C VAL A 318 -12.40 -12.92 -13.24
N PRO A 319 -12.52 -13.55 -14.42
CA PRO A 319 -11.47 -14.46 -14.91
C PRO A 319 -10.17 -13.71 -15.17
N LEU A 320 -9.11 -14.07 -14.44
CA LEU A 320 -7.81 -13.36 -14.49
C LEU A 320 -7.21 -13.32 -15.90
N ARG A 321 -7.37 -14.40 -16.67
CA ARG A 321 -6.88 -14.50 -18.05
C ARG A 321 -7.52 -13.46 -18.96
N PHE A 322 -8.83 -13.25 -18.83
CA PHE A 322 -9.55 -12.23 -19.60
C PHE A 322 -8.99 -10.84 -19.30
N VAL A 323 -8.79 -10.53 -18.02
CA VAL A 323 -8.25 -9.24 -17.59
C VAL A 323 -6.87 -8.98 -18.20
N GLY A 324 -5.97 -9.96 -18.11
CA GLY A 324 -4.64 -9.83 -18.71
C GLY A 324 -4.69 -9.62 -20.21
N GLN A 325 -5.45 -10.46 -20.94
CA GLN A 325 -5.57 -10.39 -22.39
C GLN A 325 -6.17 -9.08 -22.88
N ALA A 326 -7.21 -8.58 -22.21
CA ALA A 326 -7.88 -7.35 -22.61
C ALA A 326 -6.95 -6.12 -22.54
N PHE A 327 -5.97 -6.13 -21.63
CA PHE A 327 -4.94 -5.09 -21.51
C PHE A 327 -3.60 -5.46 -22.15
N GLY A 328 -3.53 -6.51 -22.98
CA GLY A 328 -2.32 -6.89 -23.70
C GLY A 328 -1.24 -7.55 -22.85
N TYR A 329 -1.60 -8.12 -21.70
CA TYR A 329 -0.70 -8.90 -20.86
C TYR A 329 -0.77 -10.40 -21.11
N GLU A 330 0.36 -11.06 -20.89
CA GLU A 330 0.41 -12.51 -20.84
C GLU A 330 0.13 -12.99 -19.42
N VAL A 331 -0.73 -14.01 -19.30
CA VAL A 331 -1.05 -14.67 -18.02
C VAL A 331 -0.58 -16.11 -18.06
N THR A 332 0.37 -16.44 -17.21
CA THR A 332 0.93 -17.80 -17.05
C THR A 332 0.69 -18.30 -15.63
N ALA A 333 0.55 -19.60 -15.45
CA ALA A 333 0.37 -20.19 -14.13
C ALA A 333 1.39 -21.31 -13.89
N GLN A 334 1.90 -21.39 -12.67
CA GLN A 334 2.80 -22.42 -12.17
C GLN A 334 2.18 -23.02 -10.91
N GLY A 335 1.93 -24.32 -10.91
CA GLY A 335 1.19 -25.00 -9.85
C GLY A 335 2.01 -26.09 -9.17
N GLU A 336 1.90 -26.15 -7.85
CA GLU A 336 2.24 -27.26 -6.99
C GLU A 336 0.94 -27.83 -6.34
N PRO A 337 0.95 -29.05 -5.78
CA PRO A 337 -0.27 -29.73 -5.30
C PRO A 337 -1.13 -28.93 -4.30
N ALA A 338 -0.57 -27.92 -3.63
CA ALA A 338 -1.25 -27.07 -2.65
C ALA A 338 -1.16 -25.57 -2.97
N LYS A 339 -0.53 -25.16 -4.08
CA LYS A 339 -0.23 -23.76 -4.38
C LYS A 339 -0.29 -23.48 -5.89
N LEU A 340 -0.93 -22.40 -6.30
CA LEU A 340 -0.99 -21.96 -7.70
C LEU A 340 -0.50 -20.51 -7.79
N ASP A 341 0.68 -20.31 -8.33
CA ASP A 341 1.23 -18.98 -8.62
C ASP A 341 0.88 -18.58 -10.05
N VAL A 342 0.22 -17.44 -10.22
CA VAL A 342 -0.20 -16.90 -11.52
C VAL A 342 0.53 -15.60 -11.80
N PHE A 343 1.21 -15.50 -12.93
CA PHE A 343 2.05 -14.36 -13.31
C PHE A 343 1.42 -13.63 -14.50
N ILE A 344 1.21 -12.33 -14.31
CA ILE A 344 0.84 -11.35 -15.33
C ILE A 344 2.13 -10.64 -15.76
N LYS A 345 2.47 -10.71 -17.05
CA LYS A 345 3.69 -10.12 -17.60
C LYS A 345 3.37 -9.20 -18.76
N THR A 346 4.07 -8.07 -18.78
CA THR A 346 4.08 -7.14 -19.93
C THR A 346 4.64 -7.87 -21.15
N VAL A 347 3.85 -7.94 -22.22
CA VAL A 347 4.35 -8.41 -23.50
C VAL A 347 5.14 -7.25 -24.09
N ASN A 348 6.47 -7.31 -24.04
CA ASN A 348 7.28 -6.43 -24.87
C ASN A 348 6.92 -6.76 -26.33
N PRO A 349 6.41 -5.81 -27.13
CA PRO A 349 6.38 -6.03 -28.56
C PRO A 349 7.83 -6.15 -28.99
N THR A 350 8.30 -7.37 -29.21
CA THR A 350 9.53 -7.59 -29.94
C THR A 350 9.41 -6.76 -31.21
N ILE A 351 10.33 -5.82 -31.36
CA ILE A 351 10.54 -5.08 -32.60
C ILE A 351 10.75 -6.14 -33.68
N CYS A 352 9.70 -6.46 -34.43
CA CYS A 352 9.88 -6.98 -35.78
C CYS A 352 10.34 -5.78 -36.61
N SER A 353 11.65 -5.53 -36.56
CA SER A 353 12.35 -4.93 -37.68
C SER A 353 12.30 -5.94 -38.81
N GLN A 354 11.43 -5.72 -39.80
CA GLN A 354 11.74 -5.70 -41.25
C GLN A 354 10.56 -5.10 -42.00
#